data_AF-A0A2R4TFP7-F1
#
_entry.id   AF-A0A2R4TFP7-F1
#
_cell.length_a   1.000
_cell.length_b   1.000
_cell.length_c   1.000
_cell.angle_alpha   90.00
_cell.angle_beta   90.00
_cell.angle_gamma   90.00
#
_symmetry.space_group_name_H-M   'P 1'
#
loop_
_entity.id
_entity.type
_entity.pdbx_description
1 polymer ?
#
loop_
_entity_poly.entity_id
_entity_poly.type
_entity_poly.pdbx_seq_one_letter_code
_entity_poly.pdbx_strand_id
1 'polypeptide(L)'
;MAAAKGLPPVTWDKTWGYRMLDDAPEVWIGYKRAFFESVHHRVANFIAGILLPHQKKKPDDPYIRTVMAQMGAIESTLHLLASLE
;
A
#
# COMPACT_ATOMS: atom_id res chain seq x y z
N MET A 1 17.24 -10.49 -14.18
CA MET A 1 16.79 -9.10 -13.94
C MET A 1 17.85 -8.34 -13.14
N ALA A 2 17.93 -7.02 -13.27
CA ALA A 2 18.85 -6.17 -12.48
C ALA A 2 18.74 -6.43 -10.96
N ALA A 3 17.52 -6.66 -10.46
CA ALA A 3 17.25 -7.05 -9.07
C ALA A 3 17.97 -8.33 -8.62
N ALA A 4 18.15 -9.32 -9.52
CA ALA A 4 18.86 -10.57 -9.21
C ALA A 4 20.39 -10.40 -9.14
N LYS A 5 20.91 -9.23 -9.55
CA LYS A 5 22.34 -8.89 -9.51
C LYS A 5 22.68 -7.90 -8.38
N GLY A 6 21.74 -7.60 -7.48
CA GLY A 6 21.95 -6.65 -6.39
C GLY A 6 22.14 -5.20 -6.84
N LEU A 7 21.79 -4.88 -8.10
CA LEU A 7 21.86 -3.51 -8.61
C LEU A 7 20.72 -2.69 -8.01
N PRO A 8 20.95 -1.38 -7.72
CA PRO A 8 19.90 -0.50 -7.26
C PRO A 8 18.70 -0.54 -8.22
N PRO A 9 17.46 -0.53 -7.69
CA PRO A 9 16.29 -0.52 -8.56
C PRO A 9 16.29 0.75 -9.41
N VAL A 10 15.89 0.60 -10.67
CA VAL A 10 15.75 1.71 -11.62
C VAL A 10 14.33 2.27 -11.46
N THR A 11 14.23 3.58 -11.20
CA THR A 11 12.96 4.32 -11.16
C THR A 11 12.83 5.20 -12.40
N TRP A 12 11.60 5.56 -12.77
CA TRP A 12 11.32 6.44 -13.91
C TRP A 12 10.52 7.66 -13.49
N ASP A 13 10.94 8.84 -13.92
CA ASP A 13 10.21 10.11 -13.80
C ASP A 13 10.12 10.80 -15.17
N LYS A 14 9.02 11.52 -15.42
CA LYS A 14 8.82 12.37 -16.61
C LYS A 14 9.89 13.46 -16.78
N THR A 15 10.48 13.93 -15.69
CA THR A 15 11.44 15.04 -15.66
C THR A 15 12.86 14.56 -15.97
N TRP A 16 13.20 13.35 -15.54
CA TRP A 16 14.58 12.86 -15.50
C TRP A 16 14.83 11.53 -16.22
N GLY A 17 13.77 10.87 -16.71
CA GLY A 17 13.84 9.55 -17.35
C GLY A 17 14.12 8.42 -16.35
N TYR A 18 14.74 7.34 -16.83
CA TYR A 18 15.17 6.22 -15.99
C TYR A 18 16.45 6.58 -15.22
N ARG A 19 16.43 6.46 -13.89
CA ARG A 19 17.57 6.73 -12.99
C ARG A 19 17.77 5.59 -11.99
N MET A 20 19.01 5.43 -11.52
CA MET A 20 19.29 4.54 -10.39
C MET A 20 18.81 5.19 -9.10
N LEU A 21 18.45 4.37 -8.11
CA LEU A 21 18.00 4.81 -6.78
C LEU A 21 18.90 5.89 -6.16
N ASP A 22 20.22 5.73 -6.30
CA ASP A 22 21.23 6.59 -5.67
C ASP A 22 21.24 8.02 -6.27
N ASP A 23 20.72 8.19 -7.49
CA ASP A 23 20.76 9.46 -8.23
C ASP A 23 19.52 10.34 -7.99
N ALA A 24 18.45 9.79 -7.41
CA ALA A 24 17.16 10.48 -7.22
C ALA A 24 16.33 9.86 -6.07
N PRO A 25 16.77 9.96 -4.81
CA PRO A 25 16.10 9.37 -3.65
C PRO A 25 14.66 9.87 -3.47
N GLU A 26 14.36 11.10 -3.87
CA GLU A 26 13.02 11.72 -3.83
C GLU A 26 12.01 11.02 -4.76
N VAL A 27 12.45 10.55 -5.94
CA VAL A 27 11.61 9.80 -6.89
C VAL A 27 11.20 8.46 -6.28
N TRP A 28 12.11 7.81 -5.56
CA TRP A 28 11.84 6.57 -4.84
C TRP A 28 10.89 6.74 -3.66
N ILE A 29 11.08 7.80 -2.87
CA ILE A 29 10.17 8.13 -1.76
C ILE A 29 8.77 8.40 -2.32
N GLY A 30 8.66 9.21 -3.37
CA GLY A 30 7.40 9.50 -4.07
C GLY A 30 6.73 8.23 -4.61
N TYR A 31 7.49 7.33 -5.23
CA TYR A 31 6.96 6.05 -5.72
C TYR A 31 6.42 5.16 -4.59
N LYS A 32 7.19 4.97 -3.50
CA LYS A 32 6.74 4.18 -2.34
C LYS A 32 5.45 4.76 -1.76
N ARG A 33 5.38 6.08 -1.63
CA ARG A 33 4.20 6.78 -1.13
C ARG A 33 2.98 6.54 -2.02
N ALA A 34 3.12 6.76 -3.33
CA ALA A 34 2.05 6.51 -4.29
C ALA A 34 1.60 5.04 -4.30
N PHE A 35 2.53 4.10 -4.11
CA PHE A 35 2.21 2.69 -3.94
C PHE A 35 1.36 2.46 -2.67
N PHE A 36 1.80 2.95 -1.52
CA PHE A 36 1.07 2.80 -0.26
C PHE A 36 -0.32 3.43 -0.33
N GLU A 37 -0.44 4.62 -0.91
CA GLU A 37 -1.71 5.30 -1.14
C GLU A 37 -2.64 4.50 -2.05
N SER A 38 -2.12 3.95 -3.16
CA SER A 38 -2.93 3.13 -4.06
C SER A 38 -3.43 1.85 -3.37
N VAL A 39 -2.60 1.20 -2.55
CA VAL A 39 -2.99 -0.03 -1.86
C VAL A 39 -3.93 0.28 -0.71
N HIS A 40 -3.69 1.37 0.04
CA HIS A 40 -4.59 1.88 1.08
C HIS A 40 -6.00 2.06 0.54
N HIS A 41 -6.17 2.79 -0.57
CA HIS A 41 -7.49 3.00 -1.18
C HIS A 41 -8.18 1.69 -1.56
N ARG A 42 -7.46 0.70 -2.11
CA ARG A 42 -8.04 -0.60 -2.44
C ARG A 42 -8.51 -1.36 -1.20
N VAL A 43 -7.72 -1.33 -0.13
CA VAL A 43 -8.05 -1.97 1.14
C VAL A 43 -9.24 -1.27 1.80
N ALA A 44 -9.23 0.07 1.88
CA ALA A 44 -10.32 0.86 2.44
C ALA A 44 -11.64 0.61 1.69
N ASN A 45 -11.60 0.57 0.36
CA ASN A 45 -12.77 0.25 -0.46
C ASN A 45 -13.28 -1.18 -0.24
N PHE A 46 -12.38 -2.16 -0.08
CA PHE A 46 -12.75 -3.54 0.22
C PHE A 46 -13.41 -3.66 1.61
N ILE A 47 -12.85 -3.00 2.62
CA ILE A 47 -13.43 -2.94 3.96
C ILE A 47 -14.83 -2.33 3.90
N ALA A 48 -14.96 -1.16 3.28
CA ALA A 48 -16.22 -0.42 3.22
C ALA A 48 -17.29 -1.14 2.39
N GLY A 49 -16.91 -1.66 1.22
CA GLY A 49 -17.84 -2.24 0.25
C GLY A 49 -18.23 -3.69 0.53
N ILE A 50 -17.39 -4.48 1.19
CA ILE A 50 -17.60 -5.92 1.34
C ILE A 50 -17.61 -6.34 2.81
N LEU A 51 -16.56 -5.99 3.57
CA LEU A 51 -16.39 -6.53 4.92
C LEU A 51 -17.37 -5.91 5.92
N LEU A 52 -17.60 -4.59 5.87
CA LEU A 52 -18.59 -3.92 6.72
C LEU A 52 -20.02 -4.47 6.49
N PRO A 53 -20.52 -4.62 5.24
CA PRO A 53 -21.80 -5.28 4.99
C PRO A 53 -21.86 -6.72 5.51
N HIS A 54 -20.77 -7.50 5.34
CA HIS A 54 -20.71 -8.87 5.85
C HIS A 54 -20.83 -8.86 7.39
N GLN A 55 -20.06 -8.02 8.08
CA GLN A 55 -20.09 -7.91 9.54
C GLN A 55 -21.49 -7.51 10.04
N LYS A 56 -22.16 -6.57 9.36
CA LYS A 56 -23.54 -6.18 9.69
C LYS A 56 -24.53 -7.35 9.56
N LYS A 57 -24.36 -8.21 8.54
CA LYS A 57 -25.22 -9.37 8.31
C LYS A 57 -24.95 -10.52 9.28
N LYS A 58 -23.69 -10.68 9.71
CA LYS A 58 -23.21 -11.78 10.57
C LYS A 58 -22.26 -11.26 11.65
N PRO A 59 -22.76 -10.48 12.63
CA PRO A 59 -21.89 -9.82 13.61
C PRO A 59 -21.12 -10.80 14.51
N ASP A 60 -21.65 -12.00 14.72
CA ASP A 60 -21.05 -13.03 15.58
C ASP A 60 -20.24 -14.08 14.81
N ASP A 61 -20.10 -13.93 13.49
CA ASP A 61 -19.24 -14.82 12.71
C ASP A 61 -17.75 -14.57 13.09
N PRO A 62 -17.04 -15.57 13.64
CA PRO A 62 -15.64 -15.43 14.00
C PRO A 62 -14.75 -15.06 12.82
N TYR A 63 -15.07 -15.55 11.62
CA TYR A 63 -14.30 -15.26 10.41
C TYR A 63 -14.29 -13.76 10.10
N ILE A 64 -15.47 -13.12 10.03
CA ILE A 64 -15.53 -11.70 9.69
C ILE A 64 -14.93 -10.81 10.79
N ARG A 65 -15.05 -11.20 12.06
CA ARG A 65 -14.38 -10.51 13.18
C ARG A 65 -12.85 -10.53 13.03
N THR A 66 -12.27 -11.69 12.73
CA THR A 66 -10.82 -11.83 12.51
C THR A 66 -10.37 -11.05 11.28
N VAL A 67 -11.08 -11.18 10.16
CA VAL A 67 -10.73 -10.46 8.93
C VAL A 67 -10.82 -8.95 9.13
N MET A 68 -11.86 -8.44 9.77
CA MET A 68 -12.00 -7.00 10.05
C MET A 68 -10.85 -6.48 10.92
N ALA A 69 -10.45 -7.22 11.95
CA ALA A 69 -9.33 -6.81 12.82
C ALA A 69 -8.01 -6.72 12.04
N GLN A 70 -7.69 -7.74 11.24
CA GLN A 70 -6.46 -7.77 10.44
C GLN A 70 -6.48 -6.71 9.34
N MET A 71 -7.58 -6.60 8.60
CA MET A 71 -7.70 -5.64 7.50
C MET A 71 -7.70 -4.19 7.99
N GLY A 72 -8.31 -3.91 9.16
CA GLY A 72 -8.21 -2.59 9.79
C GLY A 72 -6.77 -2.23 10.16
N ALA A 73 -6.01 -3.17 10.75
CA ALA A 73 -4.60 -2.93 11.07
C ALA A 73 -3.74 -2.67 9.81
N ILE A 74 -4.00 -3.40 8.72
CA ILE A 74 -3.33 -3.21 7.43
C ILE A 74 -3.70 -1.83 6.85
N GLU A 75 -4.98 -1.47 6.84
CA GLU A 75 -5.47 -0.18 6.35
C GLU A 75 -4.79 0.99 7.07
N SER A 76 -4.76 0.95 8.41
CA SER A 76 -4.16 2.02 9.20
C SER A 76 -2.65 2.12 8.99
N THR A 77 -1.97 0.99 8.81
CA THR A 77 -0.52 0.95 8.51
C THR A 77 -0.24 1.56 7.13
N LEU A 78 -1.02 1.20 6.12
CA LEU A 78 -0.86 1.74 4.76
C LEU A 78 -1.14 3.25 4.73
N HIS A 79 -2.14 3.71 5.48
CA HIS A 79 -2.43 5.13 5.61
C HIS A 79 -1.28 5.90 6.25
N LEU A 80 -0.72 5.36 7.34
CA LEU A 80 0.46 5.94 8.00
C LEU A 80 1.66 6.03 7.05
N LEU A 81 1.98 4.94 6.34
CA LEU A 81 3.11 4.89 5.41
C LEU A 81 2.92 5.80 4.19
N ALA A 82 1.69 6.06 3.76
CA ALA A 82 1.38 7.04 2.73
C ALA A 82 1.50 8.50 3.23
N SER A 83 1.53 8.70 4.55
CA SER A 83 1.52 10.03 5.20
C SER A 83 2.83 10.42 5.87
N LEU A 84 3.79 9.49 6.02
CA LEU A 84 5.11 9.75 6.60
C LEU A 84 6.04 10.46 5.61
N GLU A 85 6.71 11.51 6.11
CA GLU A 85 7.84 12.22 5.49
C GLU A 85 9.18 11.59 5.91
#